data_AF-A0A0G4H8S8-F1
#
_entry.id   AF-A0A0G4H8S8-F1
#
_cell.length_a   1.000
_cell.length_b   1.000
_cell.length_c   1.000
_cell.angle_alpha   90.00
_cell.angle_beta   90.00
_cell.angle_gamma   90.00
#
_symmetry.space_group_name_H-M   'P 1'
#
loop_
_entity.id
_entity.type
_entity.pdbx_description
1 polymer ?
#
loop_
_entity_poly.entity_id
_entity_poly.type
_entity_poly.pdbx_seq_one_letter_code
_entity_poly.pdbx_strand_id
1 'polypeptide(L)'
;MPATSRKHLALFAFVSVVAVVIHGLTGHVHLPKEFHSFSAFDQRKLLWQNIRSDPVSEKWGWAIAPLSMLCWPMIKVFTDETDIRPFGKKRAAHVVGSYGIGRFVPSEDTPYSGVYKEGAPAILRFSTATEPSAKGGMTPAVAVKHFVDGKPSLNYAAMYTFDNTVEHGLDFFSYPLSTHGPRKSDNIGLKLLAWGFDQISKISATLGGTISLAQTKRNGRKVANDEVNVPFAIILQPHEELKGLLKDYEGSDVMGEVVRQVGCKMGGKPVYRVLAVTGPDFPGEDSVVPIGEYVLEESSCLVTSGWGDRHLFFQQQQFEGELEWKPEWREKAGDEQFLLLEGLPYKWKDFLPKWTVTESQEEKEWVRAEAEEIEKEKSLERENRASQAVEALRERTIFS
;
A
#
# COMPACT_ATOMS: atom_id res chain seq x y z
N MET A 1 -23.70 -40.55 -27.49
CA MET A 1 -22.34 -39.97 -27.40
C MET A 1 -21.64 -40.48 -26.12
N PRO A 2 -20.30 -40.48 -26.03
CA PRO A 2 -19.61 -41.30 -25.04
C PRO A 2 -19.68 -40.69 -23.63
N ALA A 3 -19.86 -41.56 -22.64
CA ALA A 3 -20.01 -41.23 -21.21
C ALA A 3 -18.73 -40.68 -20.53
N THR A 4 -17.82 -40.09 -21.31
CA THR A 4 -16.49 -39.63 -20.88
C THR A 4 -16.48 -38.15 -20.47
N SER A 5 -17.34 -37.27 -20.99
CA SER A 5 -17.24 -35.82 -20.67
C SER A 5 -17.72 -35.43 -19.26
N ARG A 6 -18.72 -36.12 -18.71
CA ARG A 6 -19.22 -35.82 -17.34
C ARG A 6 -18.23 -36.16 -16.23
N LYS A 7 -17.35 -37.14 -16.45
CA LYS A 7 -16.31 -37.51 -15.49
C LYS A 7 -15.20 -36.45 -15.43
N HIS A 8 -14.90 -35.78 -16.54
CA HIS A 8 -13.88 -34.73 -16.58
C HIS A 8 -14.36 -33.42 -15.94
N LEU A 9 -15.63 -33.06 -16.09
CA LEU A 9 -16.19 -31.85 -15.49
C LEU A 9 -16.34 -31.97 -13.95
N ALA A 10 -16.75 -33.15 -13.47
CA ALA A 10 -16.81 -33.44 -12.04
C ALA A 10 -15.41 -33.53 -11.41
N LEU A 11 -14.42 -34.05 -12.16
CA LEU A 11 -13.03 -34.10 -11.72
C LEU A 11 -12.40 -32.69 -11.67
N PHE A 12 -12.72 -31.80 -12.62
CA PHE A 12 -12.22 -30.41 -12.60
C PHE A 12 -12.80 -29.61 -11.43
N ALA A 13 -14.12 -29.69 -11.21
CA ALA A 13 -14.76 -29.03 -10.08
C ALA A 13 -14.26 -29.57 -8.72
N PHE A 14 -14.03 -30.89 -8.63
CA PHE A 14 -13.47 -31.52 -7.44
C PHE A 14 -12.01 -31.11 -7.21
N VAL A 15 -11.17 -31.02 -8.26
CA VAL A 15 -9.78 -30.56 -8.17
C VAL A 15 -9.71 -29.09 -7.75
N SER A 16 -10.60 -28.21 -8.24
CA SER A 16 -10.64 -26.80 -7.81
C SER A 16 -11.09 -26.63 -6.36
N VAL A 17 -12.10 -27.37 -5.91
CA VAL A 17 -12.56 -27.33 -4.51
C VAL A 17 -11.53 -27.94 -3.57
N VAL A 18 -10.85 -29.04 -3.98
CA VAL A 18 -9.76 -29.64 -3.21
C VAL A 18 -8.52 -28.76 -3.20
N ALA A 19 -8.21 -28.01 -4.27
CA ALA A 19 -7.14 -27.01 -4.25
C ALA A 19 -7.45 -25.88 -3.24
N VAL A 20 -8.69 -25.40 -3.17
CA VAL A 20 -9.12 -24.38 -2.17
C VAL A 20 -9.07 -24.94 -0.74
N VAL A 21 -9.45 -26.21 -0.54
CA VAL A 21 -9.46 -26.86 0.79
C VAL A 21 -8.06 -27.28 1.26
N ILE A 22 -7.17 -27.73 0.36
CA ILE A 22 -5.79 -28.09 0.69
C ILE A 22 -4.93 -26.84 0.98
N HIS A 23 -5.18 -25.70 0.31
CA HIS A 23 -4.54 -24.42 0.68
C HIS A 23 -4.90 -23.95 2.09
N GLY A 24 -6.05 -24.38 2.63
CA GLY A 24 -6.44 -24.12 4.02
C GLY A 24 -5.63 -24.87 5.06
N LEU A 25 -4.95 -25.97 4.71
CA LEU A 25 -4.35 -26.90 5.69
C LEU A 25 -2.82 -26.82 5.83
N THR A 26 -2.09 -26.17 4.92
CA THR A 26 -0.61 -26.05 5.00
C THR A 26 -0.10 -24.65 5.31
N GLY A 27 -0.97 -23.65 5.50
CA GLY A 27 -0.59 -22.36 6.10
C GLY A 27 0.50 -21.57 5.35
N HIS A 28 0.74 -21.90 4.09
CA HIS A 28 1.53 -21.11 3.15
C HIS A 28 0.62 -20.71 2.01
N VAL A 29 0.21 -19.45 2.03
CA VAL A 29 -0.48 -18.84 0.90
C VAL A 29 0.59 -18.61 -0.15
N HIS A 30 0.53 -19.35 -1.25
CA HIS A 30 1.42 -19.16 -2.38
C HIS A 30 0.67 -18.41 -3.45
N LEU A 31 1.27 -17.33 -3.96
CA LEU A 31 0.84 -16.76 -5.23
C LEU A 31 1.19 -17.74 -6.36
N PRO A 32 0.47 -17.71 -7.50
CA PRO A 32 0.90 -18.41 -8.70
C PRO A 32 2.36 -18.08 -9.02
N LYS A 33 3.13 -19.04 -9.56
CA LYS A 33 4.56 -18.83 -9.85
C LYS A 33 4.78 -17.68 -10.84
N GLU A 34 3.80 -17.51 -11.71
CA GLU A 34 3.69 -16.52 -12.76
C GLU A 34 3.06 -15.20 -12.28
N PHE A 35 2.81 -15.01 -10.97
CA PHE A 35 2.13 -13.82 -10.45
C PHE A 35 2.79 -12.51 -10.90
N HIS A 36 4.12 -12.39 -10.82
CA HIS A 36 4.83 -11.20 -11.29
C HIS A 36 4.85 -11.05 -12.82
N SER A 37 4.33 -12.01 -13.60
CA SER A 37 4.16 -11.86 -15.05
C SER A 37 2.79 -11.28 -15.44
N PHE A 38 1.86 -11.17 -14.48
CA PHE A 38 0.52 -10.67 -14.72
C PHE A 38 0.49 -9.16 -14.94
N SER A 39 -0.62 -8.69 -15.52
CA SER A 39 -0.93 -7.25 -15.58
C SER A 39 -1.03 -6.67 -14.16
N ALA A 40 -0.79 -5.38 -14.04
CA ALA A 40 -0.92 -4.65 -12.77
C ALA A 40 -2.31 -4.86 -12.15
N PHE A 41 -3.35 -4.86 -12.99
CA PHE A 41 -4.74 -5.06 -12.58
C PHE A 41 -4.97 -6.47 -12.02
N ASP A 42 -4.50 -7.51 -12.71
CA ASP A 42 -4.68 -8.90 -12.30
C ASP A 42 -3.92 -9.22 -11.00
N GLN A 43 -2.69 -8.68 -10.85
CA GLN A 43 -1.92 -8.81 -9.61
C GLN A 43 -2.70 -8.22 -8.43
N ARG A 44 -3.17 -6.98 -8.57
CA ARG A 44 -3.94 -6.27 -7.56
C ARG A 44 -5.24 -7.01 -7.23
N LYS A 45 -5.98 -7.45 -8.26
CA LYS A 45 -7.24 -8.19 -8.13
C LYS A 45 -7.07 -9.46 -7.32
N LEU A 46 -6.03 -10.26 -7.62
CA LEU A 46 -5.75 -11.50 -6.90
C LEU A 46 -5.41 -11.24 -5.42
N LEU A 47 -4.56 -10.25 -5.13
CA LEU A 47 -4.25 -9.89 -3.75
C LEU A 47 -5.47 -9.35 -3.02
N TRP A 48 -6.29 -8.54 -3.68
CA TRP A 48 -7.51 -8.00 -3.09
C TRP A 48 -8.54 -9.09 -2.75
N GLN A 49 -8.67 -10.11 -3.60
CA GLN A 49 -9.50 -11.29 -3.30
C GLN A 49 -9.01 -12.02 -2.05
N ASN A 50 -7.69 -12.19 -1.90
CA ASN A 50 -7.11 -12.80 -0.72
C ASN A 50 -7.32 -11.95 0.54
N ILE A 51 -7.13 -10.62 0.47
CA ILE A 51 -7.43 -9.70 1.57
C ILE A 51 -8.89 -9.85 2.02
N ARG A 52 -9.83 -9.91 1.07
CA ARG A 52 -11.26 -10.05 1.37
C ARG A 52 -11.68 -11.43 1.87
N SER A 53 -10.84 -12.45 1.73
CA SER A 53 -11.17 -13.83 2.12
C SER A 53 -11.23 -14.03 3.64
N ASP A 54 -10.57 -13.16 4.41
CA ASP A 54 -10.52 -13.21 5.87
C ASP A 54 -10.74 -11.81 6.45
N PRO A 55 -12.00 -11.36 6.61
CA PRO A 55 -12.31 -10.00 7.02
C PRO A 55 -12.02 -9.70 8.50
N VAL A 56 -11.59 -10.70 9.27
CA VAL A 56 -11.36 -10.56 10.72
C VAL A 56 -9.91 -10.13 10.95
N SER A 57 -9.70 -8.94 11.51
CA SER A 57 -8.37 -8.45 11.89
C SER A 57 -7.59 -9.44 12.74
N GLU A 58 -6.27 -9.39 12.62
CA GLU A 58 -5.41 -10.01 13.63
C GLU A 58 -5.63 -9.38 15.02
N LYS A 59 -5.16 -10.08 16.04
CA LYS A 59 -5.17 -9.55 17.41
C LYS A 59 -3.77 -9.06 17.77
N TRP A 60 -3.71 -7.95 18.49
CA TRP A 60 -2.48 -7.50 19.13
C TRP A 60 -1.90 -8.64 19.98
N GLY A 61 -0.60 -8.87 19.80
CA GLY A 61 0.13 -9.91 20.52
C GLY A 61 0.70 -9.39 21.83
N TRP A 62 0.93 -10.31 22.77
CA TRP A 62 1.77 -10.14 23.96
C TRP A 62 3.10 -9.39 23.72
N ALA A 63 3.53 -8.65 24.75
CA ALA A 63 4.60 -7.65 24.78
C ALA A 63 6.04 -8.08 24.38
N ILE A 64 6.24 -9.32 23.90
CA ILE A 64 7.53 -9.79 23.36
C ILE A 64 7.67 -9.63 21.85
N ALA A 65 6.70 -8.99 21.19
CA ALA A 65 6.79 -8.64 19.77
C ALA A 65 8.14 -7.98 19.37
N PRO A 66 8.73 -7.05 20.15
CA PRO A 66 10.04 -6.47 19.81
C PRO A 66 11.20 -7.48 19.84
N LEU A 67 11.18 -8.46 20.76
CA LEU A 67 12.19 -9.52 20.82
C LEU A 67 12.07 -10.50 19.65
N SER A 68 10.84 -10.74 19.16
CA SER A 68 10.64 -11.62 18.00
C SER A 68 11.24 -11.06 16.70
N MET A 69 11.41 -9.73 16.59
CA MET A 69 12.07 -9.08 15.45
C MET A 69 13.57 -9.36 15.39
N LEU A 70 14.24 -9.53 16.54
CA LEU A 70 15.67 -9.91 16.58
C LEU A 70 15.93 -11.29 15.97
N CYS A 71 14.91 -12.15 15.95
CA CYS A 71 14.98 -13.49 15.38
C CYS A 71 14.57 -13.54 13.90
N TRP A 72 14.18 -12.41 13.31
CA TRP A 72 13.79 -12.37 11.89
C TRP A 72 14.98 -11.98 11.01
N PRO A 73 15.07 -12.52 9.78
CA PRO A 73 16.06 -12.08 8.82
C PRO A 73 15.66 -10.70 8.30
N MET A 74 15.93 -9.65 9.09
CA MET A 74 15.52 -8.27 8.83
C MET A 74 15.95 -7.78 7.44
N ILE A 75 17.06 -8.29 6.90
CA ILE A 75 17.50 -7.99 5.53
C ILE A 75 16.44 -8.36 4.48
N LYS A 76 15.65 -9.43 4.68
CA LYS A 76 14.59 -9.84 3.77
C LYS A 76 13.43 -8.87 3.72
N VAL A 77 13.27 -7.99 4.71
CA VAL A 77 12.29 -6.90 4.65
C VAL A 77 12.62 -5.94 3.49
N PHE A 78 13.91 -5.82 3.15
CA PHE A 78 14.44 -4.93 2.13
C PHE A 78 14.72 -5.64 0.80
N THR A 79 15.18 -6.88 0.84
CA THR A 79 15.68 -7.57 -0.36
C THR A 79 14.69 -8.52 -1.01
N ASP A 80 13.58 -8.86 -0.35
CA ASP A 80 12.62 -9.82 -0.89
C ASP A 80 11.54 -9.10 -1.72
N GLU A 81 11.46 -9.45 -3.00
CA GLU A 81 10.55 -8.82 -3.97
C GLU A 81 9.19 -9.54 -4.06
N THR A 82 8.89 -10.47 -3.16
CA THR A 82 7.55 -11.12 -3.11
C THR A 82 6.45 -10.15 -2.65
N ASP A 83 5.21 -10.42 -3.07
CA ASP A 83 4.00 -9.73 -2.61
C ASP A 83 3.35 -10.35 -1.35
N ILE A 84 3.78 -11.56 -0.99
CA ILE A 84 3.43 -12.27 0.25
C ILE A 84 4.62 -12.34 1.17
N ARG A 85 4.39 -12.27 2.48
CA ARG A 85 5.45 -12.24 3.48
C ARG A 85 6.28 -13.54 3.42
N PRO A 86 7.61 -13.44 3.28
CA PRO A 86 8.46 -14.61 3.12
C PRO A 86 8.86 -15.27 4.44
N PHE A 87 8.53 -14.67 5.59
CA PHE A 87 8.89 -15.14 6.93
C PHE A 87 7.82 -14.76 7.96
N GLY A 88 7.63 -15.57 9.02
CA GLY A 88 6.85 -15.20 10.20
C GLY A 88 5.34 -14.93 9.94
N LYS A 89 4.46 -15.75 10.52
CA LYS A 89 3.01 -15.58 10.33
C LYS A 89 2.44 -14.31 10.99
N LYS A 90 3.12 -13.72 11.98
CA LYS A 90 2.67 -12.55 12.72
C LYS A 90 3.64 -11.40 12.52
N ARG A 91 3.13 -10.18 12.41
CA ARG A 91 3.97 -8.97 12.46
C ARG A 91 4.31 -8.66 13.91
N ALA A 92 5.42 -7.96 14.12
CA ALA A 92 5.83 -7.51 15.44
C ALA A 92 5.48 -6.04 15.67
N ALA A 93 5.36 -5.25 14.59
CA ALA A 93 4.76 -3.93 14.58
C ALA A 93 3.73 -3.88 13.44
N HIS A 94 2.81 -2.91 13.49
CA HIS A 94 1.75 -2.78 12.48
C HIS A 94 0.88 -4.04 12.37
N VAL A 95 0.59 -4.69 13.51
CA VAL A 95 -0.10 -6.00 13.55
C VAL A 95 -1.46 -5.93 12.88
N VAL A 96 -2.25 -4.93 13.25
CA VAL A 96 -3.62 -4.73 12.74
C VAL A 96 -3.62 -3.62 11.70
N GLY A 97 -4.32 -3.83 10.59
CA GLY A 97 -4.50 -2.82 9.56
C GLY A 97 -5.89 -2.83 8.92
N SER A 98 -6.21 -1.72 8.26
CA SER A 98 -7.31 -1.63 7.30
C SER A 98 -6.76 -1.42 5.90
N TYR A 99 -7.51 -1.86 4.89
CA TYR A 99 -7.05 -1.98 3.51
C TYR A 99 -8.04 -1.34 2.57
N GLY A 100 -7.55 -0.59 1.60
CA GLY A 100 -8.35 -0.02 0.51
C GLY A 100 -7.74 -0.34 -0.85
N ILE A 101 -8.59 -0.68 -1.83
CA ILE A 101 -8.19 -0.68 -3.23
C ILE A 101 -8.34 0.74 -3.79
N GLY A 102 -7.28 1.21 -4.45
CA GLY A 102 -7.20 2.56 -4.97
C GLY A 102 -6.17 2.68 -6.08
N ARG A 103 -5.73 3.90 -6.34
CA ARG A 103 -4.74 4.24 -7.37
C ARG A 103 -4.01 5.53 -7.03
N PHE A 104 -2.81 5.67 -7.58
CA PHE A 104 -2.13 6.96 -7.64
C PHE A 104 -2.56 7.72 -8.90
N VAL A 105 -3.02 8.95 -8.72
CA VAL A 105 -3.44 9.88 -9.78
C VAL A 105 -2.40 11.01 -9.83
N PRO A 106 -1.55 11.08 -10.86
CA PRO A 106 -0.51 12.10 -10.95
C PRO A 106 -1.12 13.48 -11.23
N SER A 107 -0.51 14.53 -10.70
CA SER A 107 -0.79 15.90 -11.12
C SER A 107 -0.24 16.12 -12.55
N GLU A 108 -0.96 16.88 -13.37
CA GLU A 108 -0.58 17.14 -14.78
C GLU A 108 0.86 17.69 -14.90
N ASP A 109 1.23 18.58 -13.98
CA ASP A 109 2.49 19.32 -13.91
C ASP A 109 3.60 18.63 -13.10
N THR A 110 3.39 17.39 -12.63
CA THR A 110 4.41 16.66 -11.89
C THR A 110 5.70 16.56 -12.71
N PRO A 111 6.86 17.01 -12.17
CA PRO A 111 8.14 16.96 -12.86
C PRO A 111 8.80 15.58 -12.74
N TYR A 112 8.24 14.68 -11.94
CA TYR A 112 8.79 13.36 -11.66
C TYR A 112 8.41 12.35 -12.74
N SER A 113 9.16 11.27 -12.80
CA SER A 113 9.09 10.27 -13.86
C SER A 113 8.41 8.96 -13.42
N GLY A 114 8.20 8.03 -14.34
CA GLY A 114 7.68 6.69 -14.05
C GLY A 114 6.25 6.70 -13.51
N VAL A 115 6.00 5.95 -12.43
CA VAL A 115 4.69 5.90 -11.76
C VAL A 115 4.24 7.29 -11.31
N TYR A 116 5.17 8.17 -10.95
CA TYR A 116 4.81 9.54 -10.56
C TYR A 116 4.24 10.37 -11.71
N LYS A 117 4.49 9.99 -12.97
CA LYS A 117 3.94 10.65 -14.16
C LYS A 117 2.74 9.92 -14.75
N GLU A 118 2.77 8.59 -14.73
CA GLU A 118 1.76 7.75 -15.41
C GLU A 118 0.62 7.29 -14.51
N GLY A 119 0.79 7.37 -13.18
CA GLY A 119 -0.13 6.74 -12.23
C GLY A 119 0.07 5.22 -12.15
N ALA A 120 -0.56 4.61 -11.14
CA ALA A 120 -0.60 3.15 -11.02
C ALA A 120 -1.78 2.69 -10.14
N PRO A 121 -2.37 1.51 -10.43
CA PRO A 121 -3.23 0.81 -9.49
C PRO A 121 -2.49 0.55 -8.17
N ALA A 122 -3.19 0.67 -7.04
CA ALA A 122 -2.58 0.53 -5.73
C ALA A 122 -3.48 -0.19 -4.70
N ILE A 123 -2.83 -0.74 -3.67
CA ILE A 123 -3.47 -1.10 -2.40
C ILE A 123 -2.84 -0.24 -1.31
N LEU A 124 -3.69 0.45 -0.56
CA LEU A 124 -3.31 1.22 0.61
C LEU A 124 -3.59 0.39 1.86
N ARG A 125 -2.63 0.34 2.76
CA ARG A 125 -2.77 -0.26 4.09
C ARG A 125 -2.57 0.79 5.16
N PHE A 126 -3.63 1.09 5.90
CA PHE A 126 -3.62 1.96 7.07
C PHE A 126 -3.36 1.09 8.30
N SER A 127 -2.46 1.50 9.20
CA SER A 127 -2.11 0.71 10.39
C SER A 127 -1.50 1.57 11.48
N THR A 128 -1.51 1.07 12.72
CA THR A 128 -0.76 1.67 13.83
C THR A 128 0.49 0.85 14.13
N ALA A 129 1.65 1.45 14.41
CA ALA A 129 2.88 0.69 14.66
C ALA A 129 2.76 -0.19 15.92
N THR A 130 2.14 0.37 16.96
CA THR A 130 1.91 -0.23 18.28
C THR A 130 0.40 -0.36 18.55
N GLU A 131 0.04 -1.12 19.58
CA GLU A 131 -1.35 -1.23 20.02
C GLU A 131 -1.87 0.14 20.50
N PRO A 132 -2.93 0.68 19.86
CA PRO A 132 -3.45 1.99 20.20
C PRO A 132 -4.19 1.95 21.55
N SER A 133 -4.11 3.04 22.32
CA SER A 133 -4.90 3.19 23.54
C SER A 133 -5.18 4.66 23.83
N ALA A 134 -6.33 4.97 24.44
CA ALA A 134 -6.72 6.34 24.75
C ALA A 134 -5.66 7.11 25.57
N LYS A 135 -4.97 6.42 26.51
CA LYS A 135 -3.90 7.03 27.33
C LYS A 135 -2.54 7.04 26.64
N GLY A 136 -2.28 6.04 25.80
CA GLY A 136 -0.99 5.83 25.15
C GLY A 136 -0.89 6.46 23.77
N GLY A 137 -1.99 6.93 23.17
CA GLY A 137 -2.05 7.36 21.79
C GLY A 137 -1.90 6.20 20.81
N MET A 138 -1.41 6.52 19.60
CA MET A 138 -1.10 5.55 18.56
C MET A 138 0.02 6.06 17.64
N THR A 139 0.54 5.21 16.77
CA THR A 139 1.57 5.61 15.78
C THR A 139 1.05 5.33 14.37
N PRO A 140 0.38 6.29 13.70
CA PRO A 140 -0.24 6.05 12.41
C PRO A 140 0.79 5.89 11.29
N ALA A 141 0.55 4.92 10.42
CA ALA A 141 1.34 4.69 9.21
C ALA A 141 0.48 4.15 8.07
N VAL A 142 0.89 4.49 6.86
CA VAL A 142 0.31 3.99 5.62
C VAL A 142 1.40 3.33 4.79
N ALA A 143 1.18 2.08 4.41
CA ALA A 143 1.97 1.42 3.39
C ALA A 143 1.20 1.43 2.07
N VAL A 144 1.87 1.78 0.98
CA VAL A 144 1.28 1.81 -0.35
C VAL A 144 2.00 0.82 -1.24
N LYS A 145 1.22 -0.05 -1.88
CA LYS A 145 1.67 -1.03 -2.85
C LYS A 145 1.15 -0.66 -4.22
N HIS A 146 2.05 -0.32 -5.14
CA HIS A 146 1.73 0.00 -6.53
C HIS A 146 1.96 -1.21 -7.41
N PHE A 147 1.04 -1.44 -8.34
CA PHE A 147 1.13 -2.52 -9.29
C PHE A 147 1.51 -1.98 -10.66
N VAL A 148 2.46 -2.66 -11.29
CA VAL A 148 2.93 -2.38 -12.66
C VAL A 148 2.99 -3.70 -13.42
N ASP A 149 2.85 -3.66 -14.74
CA ASP A 149 2.76 -4.90 -15.53
C ASP A 149 4.06 -5.70 -15.49
N GLY A 150 3.96 -7.03 -15.39
CA GLY A 150 5.09 -7.93 -15.62
C GLY A 150 6.27 -7.77 -14.65
N LYS A 151 6.04 -7.16 -13.48
CA LYS A 151 7.04 -6.99 -12.43
C LYS A 151 6.44 -7.17 -11.02
N PRO A 152 7.29 -7.40 -10.01
CA PRO A 152 6.93 -7.21 -8.62
C PRO A 152 6.34 -5.83 -8.33
N SER A 153 5.49 -5.75 -7.30
CA SER A 153 4.92 -4.48 -6.86
C SER A 153 5.96 -3.50 -6.31
N LEU A 154 5.71 -2.20 -6.51
CA LEU A 154 6.56 -1.11 -6.01
C LEU A 154 5.95 -0.55 -4.73
N ASN A 155 6.73 -0.56 -3.65
CA ASN A 155 6.23 -0.33 -2.31
C ASN A 155 6.97 0.82 -1.64
N TYR A 156 6.25 1.58 -0.82
CA TYR A 156 6.85 2.39 0.23
C TYR A 156 5.91 2.44 1.43
N ALA A 157 6.43 2.89 2.57
CA ALA A 157 5.60 3.21 3.72
C ALA A 157 5.92 4.62 4.22
N ALA A 158 4.88 5.28 4.72
CA ALA A 158 4.93 6.61 5.25
C ALA A 158 4.35 6.61 6.67
N MET A 159 4.98 7.35 7.58
CA MET A 159 4.57 7.46 8.98
C MET A 159 4.75 8.89 9.48
N TYR A 160 4.02 9.23 10.55
CA TYR A 160 4.16 10.55 11.17
C TYR A 160 5.36 10.59 12.12
N THR A 161 5.39 9.65 13.06
CA THR A 161 6.45 9.50 14.05
C THR A 161 6.70 8.03 14.38
N PHE A 162 7.80 7.71 15.06
CA PHE A 162 8.05 6.39 15.65
C PHE A 162 7.41 6.27 17.04
N ASP A 163 7.24 7.37 17.75
CA ASP A 163 6.55 7.40 19.04
C ASP A 163 5.02 7.46 18.86
N ASN A 164 4.28 7.35 19.97
CA ASN A 164 2.84 7.49 19.95
C ASN A 164 2.41 8.96 19.97
N THR A 165 1.38 9.31 19.20
CA THR A 165 0.78 10.65 19.10
C THR A 165 -0.27 10.86 20.18
N VAL A 166 0.15 11.07 21.42
CA VAL A 166 -0.78 11.28 22.55
C VAL A 166 -1.61 12.56 22.37
N GLU A 167 -1.02 13.60 21.77
CA GLU A 167 -1.61 14.94 21.72
C GLU A 167 -2.88 15.05 20.83
N HIS A 168 -3.08 14.14 19.87
CA HIS A 168 -4.32 14.03 19.06
C HIS A 168 -5.10 12.72 19.33
N GLY A 169 -4.81 12.04 20.43
CA GLY A 169 -5.50 10.81 20.81
C GLY A 169 -5.40 9.72 19.73
N LEU A 170 -6.55 9.23 19.27
CA LEU A 170 -6.67 8.13 18.32
C LEU A 170 -7.14 8.58 16.93
N ASP A 171 -7.02 9.87 16.60
CA ASP A 171 -7.41 10.37 15.29
C ASP A 171 -6.39 10.07 14.19
N PHE A 172 -6.68 9.06 13.35
CA PHE A 172 -5.70 8.49 12.41
C PHE A 172 -5.22 9.51 11.37
N PHE A 173 -6.10 10.43 10.99
CA PHE A 173 -5.89 11.39 9.91
C PHE A 173 -5.50 12.78 10.42
N SER A 174 -5.10 12.92 11.68
CA SER A 174 -4.69 14.21 12.25
C SER A 174 -3.40 14.77 11.64
N TYR A 175 -2.54 13.93 11.05
CA TYR A 175 -1.21 14.34 10.61
C TYR A 175 -0.84 13.89 9.20
N PRO A 176 0.03 14.65 8.51
CA PRO A 176 0.70 14.16 7.33
C PRO A 176 1.64 13.01 7.69
N LEU A 177 1.75 12.02 6.80
CA LEU A 177 2.69 10.90 6.93
C LEU A 177 3.83 11.09 5.94
N SER A 178 5.05 10.69 6.27
CA SER A 178 6.21 10.83 5.39
C SER A 178 7.01 9.56 5.27
N THR A 179 7.63 9.33 4.10
CA THR A 179 8.62 8.27 3.91
C THR A 179 9.90 8.52 4.72
N HIS A 180 10.18 9.77 5.08
CA HIS A 180 11.25 10.13 6.01
C HIS A 180 10.66 10.37 7.42
N GLY A 181 10.62 9.31 8.22
CA GLY A 181 10.13 9.33 9.60
C GLY A 181 11.21 9.74 10.61
N PRO A 182 10.83 10.23 11.81
CA PRO A 182 11.79 10.56 12.87
C PRO A 182 12.41 9.31 13.50
N ARG A 183 13.74 9.23 13.59
CA ARG A 183 14.45 8.08 14.20
C ARG A 183 14.27 7.95 15.73
N LYS A 184 13.94 9.04 16.41
CA LYS A 184 13.98 9.08 17.88
C LYS A 184 12.70 8.45 18.44
N SER A 185 12.89 7.44 19.27
CA SER A 185 11.85 6.92 20.16
C SER A 185 12.40 6.81 21.57
N ASP A 186 11.60 7.17 22.56
CA ASP A 186 11.93 6.94 23.97
C ASP A 186 11.56 5.53 24.46
N ASN A 187 10.85 4.76 23.64
CA ASN A 187 10.44 3.40 23.94
C ASN A 187 11.60 2.40 23.74
N ILE A 188 11.93 1.64 24.79
CA ILE A 188 13.05 0.69 24.77
C ILE A 188 12.89 -0.43 23.72
N GLY A 189 11.66 -0.86 23.44
CA GLY A 189 11.37 -1.86 22.40
C GLY A 189 11.57 -1.30 20.99
N LEU A 190 11.23 -0.03 20.77
CA LEU A 190 11.48 0.66 19.50
C LEU A 190 12.96 1.02 19.33
N LYS A 191 13.69 1.32 20.41
CA LYS A 191 15.17 1.46 20.39
C LYS A 191 15.87 0.18 19.95
N LEU A 192 15.42 -0.98 20.43
CA LEU A 192 15.96 -2.29 19.99
C LEU A 192 15.66 -2.56 18.51
N LEU A 193 14.48 -2.17 18.04
CA LEU A 193 14.11 -2.25 16.63
C LEU A 193 14.99 -1.34 15.76
N ALA A 194 15.15 -0.08 16.16
CA ALA A 194 16.05 0.88 15.50
C ALA A 194 17.49 0.34 15.44
N TRP A 195 17.98 -0.25 16.52
CA TRP A 195 19.29 -0.90 16.53
C TRP A 195 19.42 -2.03 15.50
N GLY A 196 18.40 -2.88 15.36
CA GLY A 196 18.40 -3.95 14.35
C GLY A 196 18.39 -3.42 12.92
N PHE A 197 17.66 -2.33 12.69
CA PHE A 197 17.66 -1.60 11.44
C PHE A 197 19.02 -0.93 11.13
N ASP A 198 19.69 -0.41 12.15
CA ASP A 198 21.05 0.17 12.04
C ASP A 198 22.12 -0.86 11.66
N GLN A 199 21.87 -2.16 11.89
CA GLN A 199 22.75 -3.23 11.39
C GLN A 199 22.67 -3.42 9.87
N ILE A 200 21.61 -2.91 9.24
CA ILE A 200 21.32 -3.11 7.81
C ILE A 200 21.53 -1.84 7.00
N SER A 201 21.15 -0.69 7.56
CA SER A 201 21.23 0.62 6.92
C SER A 201 21.70 1.64 7.94
N LYS A 202 22.63 2.52 7.55
CA LYS A 202 23.09 3.61 8.43
C LYS A 202 22.08 4.77 8.51
N ILE A 203 21.08 4.77 7.63
CA ILE A 203 20.06 5.81 7.48
C ILE A 203 18.64 5.24 7.63
N SER A 204 18.53 4.17 8.43
CA SER A 204 17.39 3.27 8.47
C SER A 204 16.03 3.87 8.89
N ALA A 205 16.02 5.07 9.45
CA ALA A 205 14.79 5.82 9.75
C ALA A 205 14.12 6.41 8.50
N THR A 206 14.89 6.53 7.42
CA THR A 206 14.40 6.95 6.11
C THR A 206 13.93 5.74 5.34
N LEU A 207 12.62 5.56 5.25
CA LEU A 207 12.04 4.56 4.37
C LEU A 207 12.21 5.08 2.94
N GLY A 208 13.03 4.39 2.15
CA GLY A 208 13.16 4.65 0.72
C GLY A 208 11.89 4.22 -0.02
N GLY A 209 11.98 4.10 -1.34
CA GLY A 209 10.85 3.69 -2.16
C GLY A 209 10.69 4.53 -3.39
N THR A 210 11.17 5.76 -3.34
CA THR A 210 10.82 6.80 -4.29
C THR A 210 11.53 6.58 -5.62
N ILE A 211 12.77 6.09 -5.60
CA ILE A 211 13.51 5.83 -6.84
C ILE A 211 12.87 4.72 -7.67
N SER A 212 12.36 3.65 -7.05
CA SER A 212 11.76 2.54 -7.78
C SER A 212 10.49 2.94 -8.53
N LEU A 213 9.68 3.83 -7.93
CA LEU A 213 8.51 4.44 -8.56
C LEU A 213 8.91 5.36 -9.71
N ALA A 214 9.98 6.15 -9.55
CA ALA A 214 10.48 7.04 -10.59
C ALA A 214 11.06 6.28 -11.80
N GLN A 215 11.73 5.15 -11.56
CA GLN A 215 12.40 4.39 -12.61
C GLN A 215 11.47 3.47 -13.41
N THR A 216 10.24 3.25 -12.95
CA THR A 216 9.34 2.24 -13.53
C THR A 216 8.08 2.88 -14.07
N LYS A 217 7.78 2.62 -15.33
CA LYS A 217 6.52 3.00 -15.99
C LYS A 217 5.40 2.06 -15.59
N ARG A 218 4.14 2.47 -15.77
CA ARG A 218 2.95 1.67 -15.41
C ARG A 218 2.94 0.31 -16.11
N ASN A 219 3.42 0.26 -17.35
CA ASN A 219 3.56 -0.96 -18.13
C ASN A 219 4.78 -1.83 -17.77
N GLY A 220 5.42 -1.56 -16.64
CA GLY A 220 6.59 -2.28 -16.14
C GLY A 220 7.91 -1.93 -16.84
N ARG A 221 7.91 -1.14 -17.93
CA ARG A 221 9.17 -0.75 -18.59
C ARG A 221 9.96 0.22 -17.72
N LYS A 222 11.28 0.22 -17.90
CA LYS A 222 12.13 1.22 -17.24
C LYS A 222 12.01 2.57 -17.95
N VAL A 223 12.04 3.65 -17.18
CA VAL A 223 12.32 5.00 -17.68
C VAL A 223 13.78 5.06 -18.12
N ALA A 224 14.09 5.83 -19.17
CA ALA A 224 15.47 6.01 -19.61
C ALA A 224 16.27 6.73 -18.51
N ASN A 225 17.52 6.32 -18.27
CA ASN A 225 18.27 6.79 -17.10
C ASN A 225 18.42 8.32 -17.02
N ASP A 226 18.54 8.99 -18.18
CA ASP A 226 18.63 10.45 -18.30
C ASP A 226 17.29 11.18 -18.12
N GLU A 227 16.17 10.46 -18.17
CA GLU A 227 14.82 10.97 -17.94
C GLU A 227 14.34 10.75 -16.49
N VAL A 228 15.07 9.97 -15.67
CA VAL A 228 14.64 9.65 -14.30
C VAL A 228 14.76 10.88 -13.40
N ASN A 229 13.61 11.43 -13.03
CA ASN A 229 13.48 12.42 -11.97
C ASN A 229 12.72 11.82 -10.78
N VAL A 230 13.33 11.92 -9.59
CA VAL A 230 12.92 11.26 -8.34
C VAL A 230 12.73 12.27 -7.22
N PRO A 231 11.63 12.19 -6.44
CA PRO A 231 11.45 13.04 -5.28
C PRO A 231 12.34 12.59 -4.12
N PHE A 232 12.83 13.55 -3.34
CA PHE A 232 13.64 13.28 -2.15
C PHE A 232 12.83 12.51 -1.11
N ALA A 233 11.61 12.97 -0.83
CA ALA A 233 10.68 12.30 0.07
C ALA A 233 9.23 12.47 -0.42
N ILE A 234 8.34 11.61 0.08
CA ILE A 234 6.90 11.72 -0.16
C ILE A 234 6.22 12.06 1.16
N ILE A 235 5.29 13.02 1.11
CA ILE A 235 4.39 13.38 2.20
C ILE A 235 2.96 13.08 1.76
N LEU A 236 2.26 12.28 2.55
CA LEU A 236 0.84 11.97 2.41
C LEU A 236 0.05 12.90 3.33
N GLN A 237 -0.58 13.92 2.75
CA GLN A 237 -1.44 14.85 3.47
C GLN A 237 -2.89 14.31 3.46
N PRO A 238 -3.51 14.00 4.62
CA PRO A 238 -4.86 13.45 4.69
C PRO A 238 -5.91 14.41 4.10
N HIS A 239 -6.96 13.85 3.49
CA HIS A 239 -8.12 14.63 3.00
C HIS A 239 -8.80 15.38 4.14
N GLU A 240 -9.21 16.63 3.88
CA GLU A 240 -9.82 17.48 4.90
C GLU A 240 -11.09 16.85 5.49
N GLU A 241 -11.89 16.14 4.69
CA GLU A 241 -13.04 15.36 5.17
C GLU A 241 -12.67 14.24 6.17
N LEU A 242 -11.40 13.81 6.21
CA LEU A 242 -10.94 12.74 7.09
C LEU A 242 -10.41 13.26 8.43
N LYS A 243 -9.99 14.52 8.50
CA LYS A 243 -9.42 15.11 9.71
C LYS A 243 -10.45 15.20 10.82
N GLY A 244 -10.09 14.74 12.01
CA GLY A 244 -10.96 14.78 13.18
C GLY A 244 -12.08 13.75 13.18
N LEU A 245 -12.16 12.85 12.19
CA LEU A 245 -13.19 11.80 12.14
C LEU A 245 -13.13 10.86 13.35
N LEU A 246 -11.94 10.65 13.91
CA LEU A 246 -11.69 9.74 15.02
C LEU A 246 -11.30 10.48 16.31
N LYS A 247 -11.47 11.82 16.37
CA LYS A 247 -11.00 12.64 17.51
C LYS A 247 -11.64 12.26 18.86
N ASP A 248 -12.88 11.78 18.82
CA ASP A 248 -13.66 11.41 20.02
C ASP A 248 -13.63 9.89 20.28
N TYR A 249 -12.85 9.13 19.50
CA TYR A 249 -12.76 7.68 19.65
C TYR A 249 -11.74 7.31 20.74
N GLU A 250 -12.17 6.50 21.71
CA GLU A 250 -11.34 6.06 22.85
C GLU A 250 -11.10 4.53 22.88
N GLY A 251 -11.66 3.79 21.91
CA GLY A 251 -11.54 2.34 21.84
C GLY A 251 -10.17 1.84 21.35
N SER A 252 -9.88 0.57 21.54
CA SER A 252 -8.61 -0.04 21.08
C SER A 252 -8.66 -0.56 19.63
N ASP A 253 -9.84 -0.61 18.99
CA ASP A 253 -10.01 -1.04 17.60
C ASP A 253 -10.05 0.16 16.63
N VAL A 254 -8.94 0.92 16.60
CA VAL A 254 -8.82 2.11 15.74
C VAL A 254 -8.98 1.73 14.26
N MET A 255 -8.50 0.57 13.82
CA MET A 255 -8.62 0.17 12.41
C MET A 255 -10.03 -0.23 12.01
N GLY A 256 -10.77 -0.91 12.89
CA GLY A 256 -12.21 -1.13 12.70
C GLY A 256 -12.98 0.19 12.67
N GLU A 257 -12.59 1.16 13.50
CA GLU A 257 -13.19 2.50 13.48
C GLU A 257 -12.86 3.29 12.19
N VAL A 258 -11.62 3.21 11.69
CA VAL A 258 -11.25 3.77 10.36
C VAL A 258 -12.14 3.17 9.28
N VAL A 259 -12.34 1.85 9.28
CA VAL A 259 -13.27 1.18 8.35
C VAL A 259 -14.71 1.67 8.54
N ARG A 260 -15.17 1.88 9.76
CA ARG A 260 -16.54 2.34 10.03
C ARG A 260 -16.78 3.78 9.58
N GLN A 261 -15.80 4.66 9.83
CA GLN A 261 -15.92 6.10 9.59
C GLN A 261 -15.60 6.49 8.16
N VAL A 262 -14.55 5.90 7.58
CA VAL A 262 -14.11 6.15 6.20
C VAL A 262 -14.82 5.20 5.26
N GLY A 263 -14.76 3.90 5.54
CA GLY A 263 -15.53 2.85 4.85
C GLY A 263 -15.64 3.05 3.35
N CYS A 264 -16.88 3.03 2.85
CA CYS A 264 -17.19 3.32 1.44
C CYS A 264 -17.40 4.82 1.17
N LYS A 265 -17.35 5.70 2.18
CA LYS A 265 -17.67 7.13 2.02
C LYS A 265 -16.66 7.87 1.14
N MET A 266 -15.44 7.33 1.07
CA MET A 266 -14.36 7.86 0.23
C MET A 266 -14.22 7.11 -1.11
N GLY A 267 -15.16 6.23 -1.47
CA GLY A 267 -15.14 5.59 -2.78
C GLY A 267 -15.20 6.65 -3.89
N GLY A 268 -14.23 6.62 -4.81
CA GLY A 268 -14.09 7.61 -5.88
C GLY A 268 -13.47 8.94 -5.45
N LYS A 269 -13.09 9.08 -4.18
CA LYS A 269 -12.51 10.32 -3.63
C LYS A 269 -11.03 10.16 -3.24
N PRO A 270 -10.26 11.25 -3.26
CA PRO A 270 -8.90 11.24 -2.72
C PRO A 270 -8.91 11.06 -1.21
N VAL A 271 -8.10 10.11 -0.71
CA VAL A 271 -7.83 9.92 0.72
C VAL A 271 -6.58 10.65 1.18
N TYR A 272 -5.61 10.81 0.28
CA TYR A 272 -4.38 11.55 0.51
C TYR A 272 -4.03 12.39 -0.69
N ARG A 273 -3.66 13.64 -0.45
CA ARG A 273 -2.85 14.41 -1.39
C ARG A 273 -1.39 14.00 -1.22
N VAL A 274 -0.72 13.77 -2.34
CA VAL A 274 0.67 13.34 -2.38
C VAL A 274 1.52 14.55 -2.72
N LEU A 275 2.42 14.88 -1.78
CA LEU A 275 3.38 15.96 -1.93
C LEU A 275 4.78 15.37 -2.05
N ALA A 276 5.60 15.95 -2.90
CA ALA A 276 7.01 15.61 -3.03
C ALA A 276 7.87 16.67 -2.37
N VAL A 277 8.85 16.22 -1.59
CA VAL A 277 9.99 17.06 -1.21
C VAL A 277 11.00 17.03 -2.34
N THR A 278 11.37 18.20 -2.85
CA THR A 278 12.17 18.31 -4.09
C THR A 278 13.66 18.04 -3.86
N GLY A 279 14.14 18.21 -2.63
CA GLY A 279 15.55 18.01 -2.31
C GLY A 279 15.84 18.11 -0.81
N PRO A 280 17.11 17.93 -0.45
CA PRO A 280 17.56 17.94 0.93
C PRO A 280 17.77 19.35 1.51
N ASP A 281 17.36 20.42 0.83
CA ASP A 281 17.53 21.76 1.37
C ASP A 281 16.42 22.08 2.41
N PHE A 282 16.69 22.98 3.36
CA PHE A 282 15.67 23.42 4.35
C PHE A 282 14.44 24.00 3.62
N PRO A 283 13.21 23.84 4.14
CA PRO A 283 12.00 24.25 3.44
C PRO A 283 12.01 25.71 2.99
N GLY A 284 11.87 25.89 1.68
CA GLY A 284 11.36 27.08 1.02
C GLY A 284 10.00 26.78 0.36
N GLU A 285 9.40 27.79 -0.25
CA GLU A 285 8.07 27.72 -0.89
C GLU A 285 8.00 26.64 -1.99
N ASP A 286 9.11 26.42 -2.71
CA ASP A 286 9.24 25.42 -3.77
C ASP A 286 9.80 24.06 -3.30
N SER A 287 10.01 23.89 -1.99
CA SER A 287 10.60 22.66 -1.45
C SER A 287 9.59 21.53 -1.27
N VAL A 288 8.30 21.84 -1.25
CA VAL A 288 7.20 20.86 -1.22
C VAL A 288 6.20 21.18 -2.33
N VAL A 289 6.08 20.26 -3.28
CA VAL A 289 5.17 20.44 -4.41
C VAL A 289 4.13 19.32 -4.43
N PRO A 290 2.85 19.61 -4.74
CA PRO A 290 1.86 18.57 -5.00
C PRO A 290 2.23 17.82 -6.29
N ILE A 291 2.10 16.50 -6.26
CA ILE A 291 2.46 15.64 -7.39
C ILE A 291 1.37 14.65 -7.78
N GLY A 292 0.30 14.59 -7.00
CA GLY A 292 -0.83 13.73 -7.27
C GLY A 292 -1.66 13.45 -6.03
N GLU A 293 -2.52 12.46 -6.13
CA GLU A 293 -3.44 12.04 -5.08
C GLU A 293 -3.58 10.50 -5.06
N TYR A 294 -3.85 9.95 -3.88
CA TYR A 294 -4.35 8.58 -3.76
C TYR A 294 -5.85 8.60 -3.69
N VAL A 295 -6.49 7.99 -4.69
CA VAL A 295 -7.95 7.92 -4.82
C VAL A 295 -8.38 6.48 -4.58
N LEU A 296 -9.39 6.27 -3.72
CA LEU A 296 -10.03 4.95 -3.59
C LEU A 296 -10.96 4.74 -4.79
N GLU A 297 -11.09 3.51 -5.27
CA GLU A 297 -12.03 3.22 -6.36
C GLU A 297 -13.48 3.43 -5.92
N GLU A 298 -14.38 3.78 -6.84
CA GLU A 298 -15.78 4.08 -6.52
C GLU A 298 -16.51 2.95 -5.77
N SER A 299 -16.21 1.70 -6.14
CA SER A 299 -16.79 0.52 -5.51
C SER A 299 -15.99 -0.01 -4.32
N SER A 300 -14.91 0.67 -3.95
CA SER A 300 -14.00 0.29 -2.88
C SER A 300 -14.54 0.77 -1.53
N CYS A 301 -14.57 -0.14 -0.58
CA CYS A 301 -14.71 0.20 0.83
C CYS A 301 -13.43 -0.21 1.53
N LEU A 302 -13.01 0.56 2.53
CA LEU A 302 -11.99 0.06 3.45
C LEU A 302 -12.49 -1.22 4.13
N VAL A 303 -11.60 -2.20 4.30
CA VAL A 303 -11.89 -3.46 5.00
C VAL A 303 -10.79 -3.77 6.01
N THR A 304 -11.14 -4.46 7.08
CA THR A 304 -10.18 -5.18 7.93
C THR A 304 -9.82 -6.52 7.28
N SER A 305 -8.62 -7.04 7.55
CA SER A 305 -8.22 -8.34 7.00
C SER A 305 -7.14 -9.06 7.80
N GLY A 306 -7.47 -10.24 8.33
CA GLY A 306 -6.52 -11.13 8.99
C GLY A 306 -5.53 -11.74 7.99
N TRP A 307 -5.99 -12.02 6.77
CA TRP A 307 -5.08 -12.45 5.71
C TRP A 307 -4.08 -11.35 5.36
N GLY A 308 -4.53 -10.11 5.19
CA GLY A 308 -3.65 -8.97 4.92
C GLY A 308 -2.65 -8.73 6.06
N ASP A 309 -3.10 -8.89 7.30
CA ASP A 309 -2.27 -8.69 8.49
C ASP A 309 -1.16 -9.74 8.59
N ARG A 310 -1.45 -11.00 8.26
CA ARG A 310 -0.48 -12.10 8.30
C ARG A 310 0.38 -12.23 7.05
N HIS A 311 -0.18 -12.01 5.86
CA HIS A 311 0.41 -12.47 4.61
C HIS A 311 0.77 -11.36 3.63
N LEU A 312 -0.01 -10.29 3.50
CA LEU A 312 0.32 -9.23 2.54
C LEU A 312 1.67 -8.60 2.93
N PHE A 313 2.58 -8.45 1.98
CA PHE A 313 3.90 -7.90 2.26
C PHE A 313 4.14 -6.62 1.47
N PHE A 314 4.67 -5.61 2.17
CA PHE A 314 5.10 -4.36 1.59
C PHE A 314 6.60 -4.33 1.79
N GLN A 315 7.33 -4.55 0.71
CA GLN A 315 8.79 -4.47 0.74
C GLN A 315 9.19 -3.06 1.17
N GLN A 316 10.09 -2.95 2.15
CA GLN A 316 10.70 -1.66 2.47
C GLN A 316 11.86 -1.43 1.52
N GLN A 317 12.14 -0.17 1.17
CA GLN A 317 13.30 0.18 0.39
C GLN A 317 14.28 0.97 1.24
N GLN A 318 15.56 0.77 0.95
CA GLN A 318 16.67 1.47 1.58
C GLN A 318 16.88 2.80 0.86
N PHE A 319 16.99 3.90 1.62
CA PHE A 319 17.24 5.22 1.05
C PHE A 319 18.62 5.33 0.39
N GLU A 320 19.52 4.37 0.65
CA GLU A 320 20.83 4.30 0.00
C GLU A 320 20.72 4.20 -1.53
N GLY A 321 19.68 3.55 -2.07
CA GLY A 321 19.46 3.46 -3.51
C GLY A 321 19.18 4.82 -4.15
N GLU A 322 18.41 5.67 -3.46
CA GLU A 322 18.17 7.06 -3.84
C GLU A 322 19.48 7.87 -3.80
N LEU A 323 20.31 7.69 -2.77
CA LEU A 323 21.60 8.40 -2.64
C LEU A 323 22.63 7.96 -3.68
N GLU A 324 22.57 6.71 -4.16
CA GLU A 324 23.37 6.26 -5.30
C GLU A 324 22.94 6.94 -6.60
N TRP A 325 21.63 7.18 -6.76
CA TRP A 325 21.08 7.88 -7.93
C TRP A 325 21.32 9.39 -7.90
N LYS A 326 21.26 9.98 -6.70
CA LYS A 326 21.39 11.41 -6.43
C LYS A 326 22.55 11.66 -5.46
N PRO A 327 23.82 11.48 -5.90
CA PRO A 327 24.98 11.64 -5.04
C PRO A 327 25.08 13.04 -4.44
N GLU A 328 24.56 14.07 -5.12
CA GLU A 328 24.48 15.43 -4.60
C GLU A 328 23.65 15.54 -3.31
N TRP A 329 22.67 14.64 -3.11
CA TRP A 329 21.92 14.58 -1.86
C TRP A 329 22.79 14.11 -0.71
N ARG A 330 23.72 13.19 -0.96
CA ARG A 330 24.67 12.72 0.06
C ARG A 330 25.63 13.81 0.49
N GLU A 331 26.08 14.64 -0.44
CA GLU A 331 26.98 15.77 -0.16
C GLU A 331 26.28 16.87 0.65
N LYS A 332 25.04 17.22 0.27
CA LYS A 332 24.22 18.21 0.98
C LYS A 332 23.74 17.70 2.34
N ALA A 333 23.47 16.41 2.46
CA ALA A 333 23.10 15.75 3.70
C ALA A 333 24.26 15.63 4.71
N GLY A 334 25.32 16.44 4.58
CA GLY A 334 26.65 16.36 5.20
C GLY A 334 26.79 16.32 6.73
N ASP A 335 25.84 15.76 7.45
CA ASP A 335 26.00 15.10 8.74
C ASP A 335 24.72 14.29 9.02
N GLU A 336 24.82 13.17 9.75
CA GLU A 336 23.69 12.28 10.07
C GLU A 336 22.43 13.04 10.56
N GLN A 337 22.58 14.24 11.14
CA GLN A 337 21.50 15.14 11.55
C GLN A 337 20.48 15.51 10.45
N PHE A 338 20.91 15.56 9.18
CA PHE A 338 20.04 15.90 8.05
C PHE A 338 19.15 14.73 7.64
N LEU A 339 19.69 13.51 7.62
CA LEU A 339 18.93 12.28 7.39
C LEU A 339 18.03 11.94 8.59
N LEU A 340 18.32 12.55 9.74
CA LEU A 340 17.55 12.52 10.98
C LEU A 340 16.51 13.64 11.10
N LEU A 341 16.18 14.39 10.03
CA LEU A 341 15.10 15.37 10.03
C LEU A 341 13.90 14.75 10.75
N GLU A 342 13.63 15.26 11.97
CA GLU A 342 12.88 14.63 13.06
C GLU A 342 11.37 14.51 12.76
N GLY A 343 11.04 13.84 11.65
CA GLY A 343 9.74 13.83 11.02
C GLY A 343 9.60 15.06 10.12
N LEU A 344 9.76 14.87 8.80
CA LEU A 344 9.41 15.91 7.82
C LEU A 344 8.04 16.54 8.13
N PRO A 345 6.98 15.79 8.47
CA PRO A 345 5.69 16.38 8.81
C PRO A 345 5.74 17.36 9.99
N TYR A 346 6.60 17.14 10.99
CA TYR A 346 6.72 18.03 12.16
C TYR A 346 7.40 19.36 11.82
N LYS A 347 8.52 19.30 11.09
CA LYS A 347 9.30 20.51 10.73
C LYS A 347 8.68 21.30 9.58
N TRP A 348 7.91 20.63 8.73
CA TRP A 348 7.40 21.22 7.48
C TRP A 348 5.92 21.57 7.56
N LYS A 349 5.24 21.33 8.70
CA LYS A 349 3.80 21.57 8.86
C LYS A 349 3.34 22.96 8.42
N ASP A 350 4.15 23.98 8.66
CA ASP A 350 3.83 25.38 8.35
C ASP A 350 4.08 25.73 6.87
N PHE A 351 4.80 24.87 6.14
CA PHE A 351 5.12 24.98 4.72
C PHE A 351 4.27 24.05 3.84
N LEU A 352 3.42 23.21 4.44
CA LEU A 352 2.55 22.34 3.66
C LEU A 352 1.48 23.18 2.97
N PRO A 353 1.29 23.03 1.64
CA PRO A 353 0.25 23.74 0.94
C PRO A 353 -1.11 23.38 1.53
N LYS A 354 -1.99 24.37 1.64
CA LYS A 354 -3.40 24.12 1.98
C LYS A 354 -4.02 23.28 0.87
N TRP A 355 -4.87 22.32 1.25
CA TRP A 355 -5.62 21.56 0.27
C TRP A 355 -6.79 22.39 -0.24
N THR A 356 -6.67 22.89 -1.46
CA THR A 356 -7.79 23.43 -2.24
C THR A 356 -8.24 22.34 -3.20
N VAL A 357 -9.40 21.73 -2.97
CA VAL A 357 -9.94 20.71 -3.88
C VAL A 357 -10.32 21.38 -5.19
N THR A 358 -9.65 21.02 -6.27
CA THR A 358 -10.04 21.36 -7.64
C THR A 358 -10.33 20.06 -8.37
N GLU A 359 -11.61 19.73 -8.58
CA GLU A 359 -11.99 18.63 -9.48
C GLU A 359 -11.45 18.94 -10.89
N SER A 360 -10.47 18.18 -11.37
CA SER A 360 -10.00 18.34 -12.75
C SER A 360 -10.97 17.63 -13.71
N GLN A 361 -11.15 18.20 -14.92
CA GLN A 361 -11.98 17.58 -15.96
C GLN A 361 -11.39 16.24 -16.45
N GLU A 362 -10.07 16.10 -16.45
CA GLU A 362 -9.40 14.84 -16.82
C GLU A 362 -9.71 13.69 -15.85
N GLU A 363 -9.89 13.98 -14.55
CA GLU A 363 -10.32 12.95 -13.59
C GLU A 363 -11.72 12.41 -13.92
N LYS A 364 -12.62 13.28 -14.38
CA LYS A 364 -13.97 12.89 -14.82
C LYS A 364 -13.93 12.06 -16.10
N GLU A 365 -13.04 12.39 -17.04
CA GLU A 365 -12.87 11.66 -18.29
C GLU A 365 -12.23 10.28 -18.07
N TRP A 366 -11.26 10.17 -17.15
CA TRP A 366 -10.62 8.90 -16.79
C TRP A 366 -11.59 7.96 -16.07
N VAL A 367 -12.36 8.46 -15.09
CA VAL A 367 -13.39 7.67 -14.39
C VAL A 367 -14.42 7.14 -15.39
N ARG A 368 -14.79 7.97 -16.38
CA ARG A 368 -15.68 7.54 -17.47
C ARG A 368 -15.06 6.42 -18.32
N ALA A 369 -13.80 6.57 -18.72
CA ALA A 369 -13.12 5.56 -19.54
C ALA A 369 -13.00 4.20 -18.84
N GLU A 370 -12.68 4.20 -17.53
CA GLU A 370 -12.59 2.96 -16.75
C GLU A 370 -13.98 2.34 -16.49
N ALA A 371 -15.01 3.16 -16.25
CA ALA A 371 -16.38 2.68 -16.15
C ALA A 371 -16.85 2.02 -17.47
N GLU A 372 -16.50 2.60 -18.62
CA GLU A 372 -16.79 2.03 -19.95
C GLU A 372 -16.06 0.71 -20.20
N GLU A 373 -14.81 0.58 -19.74
CA GLU A 373 -14.04 -0.67 -19.83
C GLU A 373 -14.65 -1.77 -18.95
N ILE A 374 -15.02 -1.45 -17.70
CA ILE A 374 -15.73 -2.36 -16.79
C ILE A 374 -17.08 -2.80 -17.38
N GLU A 375 -17.82 -1.90 -18.02
CA GLU A 375 -19.11 -2.22 -18.64
C GLU A 375 -18.94 -3.13 -19.86
N LYS A 376 -17.92 -2.88 -20.70
CA LYS A 376 -17.56 -3.78 -21.81
C LYS A 376 -17.23 -5.19 -21.33
N GLU A 377 -16.45 -5.32 -20.25
CA GLU A 377 -16.13 -6.62 -19.66
C GLU A 377 -17.38 -7.34 -19.14
N LYS A 378 -18.26 -6.63 -18.42
CA LYS A 378 -19.53 -7.19 -17.95
C LYS A 378 -20.42 -7.65 -19.10
N SER A 379 -20.42 -6.93 -20.23
CA SER A 379 -21.14 -7.34 -21.43
C SER A 379 -20.57 -8.63 -22.02
N LEU A 380 -19.25 -8.70 -22.15
CA LEU A 380 -18.56 -9.89 -22.68
C LEU A 380 -18.78 -11.13 -21.80
N GLU A 381 -18.78 -10.97 -20.47
CA GLU A 381 -19.12 -12.06 -19.54
C GLU A 381 -20.56 -12.54 -19.71
N ARG A 382 -21.53 -11.64 -19.92
CA ARG A 382 -22.94 -12.02 -20.17
C ARG A 382 -23.09 -12.80 -21.48
N GLU A 383 -22.41 -12.37 -22.54
CA GLU A 383 -22.43 -13.06 -23.84
C GLU A 383 -21.79 -14.45 -23.75
N ASN A 384 -20.65 -14.57 -23.06
CA ASN A 384 -19.99 -15.85 -22.83
C ASN A 384 -20.89 -16.81 -22.04
N ARG A 385 -21.55 -16.33 -20.98
CA ARG A 385 -22.51 -17.15 -20.21
C ARG A 385 -23.72 -17.57 -21.05
N ALA A 386 -24.26 -16.67 -21.87
CA ALA A 386 -25.36 -16.98 -22.77
C ALA A 386 -24.96 -18.05 -23.79
N SER A 387 -23.76 -17.94 -24.37
CA SER A 387 -23.21 -18.92 -25.32
C SER A 387 -23.04 -20.30 -24.69
N GLN A 388 -22.46 -20.36 -23.48
CA GLN A 388 -22.34 -21.61 -22.72
C GLN A 388 -23.70 -22.22 -22.38
N ALA A 389 -24.71 -21.41 -22.05
CA ALA A 389 -26.05 -21.90 -21.77
C ALA A 389 -26.73 -22.49 -23.02
N VAL A 390 -26.55 -21.87 -24.19
CA VAL A 390 -27.05 -22.38 -25.47
C VAL A 390 -26.36 -23.69 -25.85
N GLU A 391 -25.05 -23.78 -25.66
CA GLU A 391 -24.29 -25.01 -25.92
C GLU A 391 -24.73 -26.15 -25.01
N ALA A 392 -24.92 -25.88 -23.71
CA ALA A 392 -25.45 -26.85 -22.76
C ALA A 392 -26.89 -27.32 -23.11
N LEU A 393 -27.72 -26.43 -23.66
CA LEU A 393 -29.06 -26.80 -24.17
C LEU A 393 -28.98 -27.67 -25.42
N ARG A 394 -28.10 -27.34 -26.38
CA ARG A 394 -27.87 -28.15 -27.59
C ARG A 394 -27.38 -29.54 -27.24
N GLU A 395 -26.45 -29.67 -26.30
CA GLU A 395 -26.01 -30.97 -25.82
C GLU A 395 -27.19 -31.77 -25.26
N ARG A 396 -28.05 -31.16 -24.43
CA ARG A 396 -29.23 -31.87 -23.87
C ARG A 396 -30.20 -32.38 -24.94
N THR A 397 -30.45 -31.61 -26.00
CA THR A 397 -31.38 -32.01 -27.08
C THR A 397 -30.84 -33.14 -27.96
N ILE A 398 -29.52 -33.33 -28.06
CA ILE A 398 -28.93 -34.42 -28.85
C ILE A 398 -28.95 -35.77 -28.08
N PHE A 399 -29.16 -35.72 -26.76
CA PHE A 399 -29.25 -36.92 -25.91
C PHE A 399 -30.68 -37.30 -25.48
N SER A 400 -31.69 -36.54 -25.89
CA SER A 400 -33.12 -36.88 -25.80
C SER A 400 -33.61 -37.41 -27.14
#